data_AF-A0A7J6SJC3-F1
#
_entry.id   AF-A0A7J6SJC3-F1
#
_cell.length_a   1.000
_cell.length_b   1.000
_cell.length_c   1.000
_cell.angle_alpha   90.00
_cell.angle_beta   90.00
_cell.angle_gamma   90.00
#
_symmetry.space_group_name_H-M   'P 1'
#
loop_
_entity.id
_entity.type
_entity.pdbx_description
1 polymer ?
#
loop_
_entity_poly.entity_id
_entity_poly.type
_entity_poly.pdbx_seq_one_letter_code
_entity_poly.pdbx_strand_id
1 'polypeptide(L)'
;MLNFIPKTCQSVSFLYGKRAVQRIAVGAAGREVEVPLDVVRDIPEMCDTSASYIGNKYQALPWNEFIRIKLDARNLMDANVKTALTDLDWYEKIRAVYATSQTATEMDVVSKMTEQMAGKGVKYPVAKQ
;
A
#
# COMPACT_ATOMS: atom_id res chain seq x y z
N MET A 1 23.25 -2.16 -9.32
CA MET A 1 23.37 -3.55 -8.81
C MET A 1 23.74 -4.51 -9.93
N LEU A 2 24.41 -5.62 -9.60
CA LEU A 2 24.76 -6.71 -10.51
C LEU A 2 23.75 -7.85 -10.41
N ASN A 3 23.67 -8.73 -11.43
CA ASN A 3 22.77 -9.88 -11.43
C ASN A 3 23.43 -11.10 -10.74
N PHE A 4 23.65 -11.00 -9.43
CA PHE A 4 24.22 -12.08 -8.62
C PHE A 4 23.35 -12.31 -7.39
N ILE A 5 22.58 -13.38 -7.42
CA ILE A 5 21.70 -13.76 -6.32
C ILE A 5 22.33 -14.92 -5.56
N PRO A 6 22.62 -14.76 -4.25
CA PRO A 6 23.20 -15.84 -3.47
C PRO A 6 22.22 -17.00 -3.32
N LYS A 7 22.72 -18.23 -3.48
CA LYS A 7 21.91 -19.43 -3.24
C LYS A 7 21.48 -19.52 -1.78
N THR A 8 20.27 -20.00 -1.56
CA THR A 8 19.64 -20.11 -0.22
C THR A 8 20.06 -21.35 0.55
N CYS A 9 20.83 -22.25 -0.06
CA CYS A 9 21.36 -23.44 0.61
C CYS A 9 22.29 -23.05 1.77
N GLN A 10 22.24 -23.85 2.85
CA GLN A 10 22.97 -23.54 4.09
C GLN A 10 24.49 -23.49 3.93
N SER A 11 25.04 -24.11 2.88
CA SER A 11 26.47 -24.06 2.55
C SER A 11 26.92 -22.72 1.96
N VAL A 12 25.99 -21.91 1.45
CA VAL A 12 26.27 -20.57 0.89
C VAL A 12 25.70 -19.48 1.78
N SER A 13 24.40 -19.55 2.08
CA SER A 13 23.70 -18.56 2.91
C SER A 13 23.29 -19.21 4.23
N PHE A 14 24.24 -19.28 5.17
CA PHE A 14 23.98 -19.84 6.50
C PHE A 14 22.89 -19.03 7.23
N LEU A 15 21.93 -19.72 7.86
CA LEU A 15 20.76 -19.15 8.55
C LEU A 15 19.75 -18.43 7.65
N TYR A 16 19.84 -18.54 6.32
CA TYR A 16 18.77 -18.05 5.44
C TYR A 16 17.44 -18.70 5.82
N GLY A 17 16.39 -17.89 5.95
CA GLY A 17 15.05 -18.36 6.29
C GLY A 17 14.83 -18.78 7.75
N LYS A 18 15.84 -18.65 8.64
CA LYS A 18 15.66 -18.96 10.07
C LYS A 18 14.93 -17.87 10.85
N ARG A 19 14.89 -16.65 10.32
CA ARG A 19 14.11 -15.52 10.84
C ARG A 19 13.26 -14.93 9.73
N ALA A 20 12.15 -14.29 10.09
CA ALA A 20 11.22 -13.65 9.15
C ALA A 20 11.72 -12.30 8.59
N VAL A 21 12.99 -11.92 8.84
CA VAL A 21 13.55 -10.61 8.48
C VAL A 21 14.96 -10.79 7.94
N GLN A 22 15.31 -10.01 6.92
CA GLN A 22 16.67 -9.77 6.46
C GLN A 22 17.09 -8.33 6.80
N ARG A 23 18.38 -8.10 7.01
CA ARG A 23 18.92 -6.77 7.31
C ARG A 23 20.06 -6.45 6.35
N ILE A 24 20.07 -5.21 5.87
CA ILE A 24 21.14 -4.70 5.01
C ILE A 24 21.63 -3.35 5.53
N ALA A 25 22.94 -3.09 5.39
CA ALA A 25 23.53 -1.78 5.64
C ALA A 25 23.64 -1.01 4.31
N VAL A 26 23.12 0.21 4.28
CA VAL A 26 22.97 1.02 3.05
C VAL A 26 23.78 2.31 3.14
N GLY A 27 24.54 2.58 2.06
CA GLY A 27 25.33 3.81 1.87
C GLY A 27 26.58 3.89 2.76
N ALA A 28 27.33 4.98 2.62
CA ALA A 28 28.57 5.20 3.37
C ALA A 28 28.36 5.31 4.88
N ALA A 29 27.17 5.74 5.31
CA ALA A 29 26.81 5.87 6.72
C ALA A 29 26.37 4.53 7.37
N GLY A 30 26.24 3.44 6.59
CA GLY A 30 25.87 2.13 7.12
C GLY A 30 24.47 2.10 7.75
N ARG A 31 23.49 2.80 7.17
CA ARG A 31 22.12 2.82 7.71
C ARG A 31 21.50 1.43 7.58
N GLU A 32 20.94 0.92 8.68
CA GLU A 32 20.28 -0.38 8.69
C GLU A 32 18.88 -0.30 8.09
N VAL A 33 18.57 -1.21 7.17
CA VAL A 33 17.23 -1.41 6.61
C VAL A 33 16.82 -2.85 6.86
N GLU A 34 15.66 -3.01 7.49
CA GLU A 34 15.02 -4.31 7.68
C GLU A 34 14.05 -4.59 6.54
N VAL A 35 14.15 -5.78 5.96
CA VAL A 35 13.28 -6.25 4.88
C VAL A 35 12.59 -7.53 5.33
N PRO A 36 11.25 -7.60 5.33
CA PRO A 36 10.54 -8.83 5.61
C PRO A 36 10.95 -9.93 4.64
N LEU A 37 11.20 -11.13 5.15
CA LEU A 37 11.64 -12.26 4.34
C LEU A 37 10.62 -12.62 3.25
N ASP A 38 9.32 -12.50 3.55
CA ASP A 38 8.25 -12.80 2.60
C ASP A 38 8.32 -11.95 1.33
N VAL A 39 8.86 -10.73 1.40
CA VAL A 39 9.03 -9.84 0.24
C VAL A 39 10.19 -10.30 -0.65
N VAL A 40 11.18 -10.98 -0.07
CA VAL A 40 12.43 -11.39 -0.76
C VAL A 40 12.42 -12.88 -1.11
N ARG A 41 11.49 -13.67 -0.56
CA ARG A 41 11.45 -15.13 -0.70
C ARG A 41 11.31 -15.58 -2.14
N ASP A 42 10.56 -14.83 -2.94
CA ASP A 42 10.28 -15.20 -4.33
C ASP A 42 11.51 -15.01 -5.24
N ILE A 43 12.44 -14.14 -4.84
CA ILE A 43 13.61 -13.78 -5.67
C ILE A 43 14.51 -14.99 -5.97
N PRO A 44 14.93 -15.79 -4.97
CA PRO A 44 15.68 -17.02 -5.24
C PRO A 44 14.92 -18.08 -6.04
N GLU A 45 13.58 -18.13 -5.95
CA GLU A 45 12.77 -19.09 -6.69
C GLU A 45 12.65 -18.75 -8.18
N MET A 46 12.74 -17.46 -8.52
CA MET A 46 12.73 -16.97 -9.90
C MET A 46 14.08 -17.11 -10.62
N CYS A 47 15.15 -17.50 -9.93
CA CYS A 47 16.49 -17.60 -10.49
C CYS A 47 16.61 -18.73 -11.55
N ASP A 48 17.36 -18.44 -12.61
CA ASP A 48 17.76 -19.47 -13.57
C ASP A 48 18.79 -20.40 -12.92
N THR A 49 18.43 -21.68 -12.80
CA THR A 49 19.28 -22.71 -12.19
C THR A 49 20.41 -23.17 -13.09
N SER A 50 20.34 -22.90 -14.40
CA SER A 50 21.38 -23.24 -15.37
C SER A 50 22.58 -22.29 -15.32
N ALA A 51 22.33 -21.03 -14.94
CA ALA A 51 23.36 -20.01 -14.80
C ALA A 51 23.91 -20.00 -13.37
N SER A 52 25.20 -20.33 -13.20
CA SER A 52 25.85 -20.16 -11.90
C SER A 52 27.24 -19.55 -12.00
N TYR A 53 27.53 -18.68 -11.04
CA TYR A 53 28.74 -17.86 -11.02
C TYR A 53 29.45 -17.94 -9.67
N ILE A 54 30.74 -17.60 -9.68
CA ILE A 54 31.64 -17.49 -8.51
C ILE A 54 31.57 -18.75 -7.65
N GLY A 55 32.19 -19.83 -8.13
CA GLY A 55 32.27 -21.09 -7.40
C GLY A 55 30.91 -21.73 -7.10
N ASN A 56 29.94 -21.59 -8.02
CA ASN A 56 28.60 -22.14 -7.91
C ASN A 56 27.76 -21.57 -6.73
N LYS A 57 28.12 -20.39 -6.22
CA LYS A 57 27.47 -19.76 -5.05
C LYS A 57 26.34 -18.82 -5.43
N TYR A 58 26.39 -18.25 -6.63
CA TYR A 58 25.42 -17.26 -7.10
C TYR A 58 24.70 -17.77 -8.35
N GLN A 59 23.45 -17.36 -8.49
CA GLN A 59 22.60 -17.55 -9.66
C GLN A 59 22.22 -16.19 -10.25
N ALA A 60 21.64 -16.20 -11.45
CA ALA A 60 21.13 -15.01 -12.10
C ALA A 60 19.61 -15.04 -12.20
N LEU A 61 18.99 -13.86 -12.06
CA LEU A 61 17.61 -13.66 -12.46
C LEU A 61 17.48 -13.65 -13.99
N PRO A 62 16.31 -14.06 -14.51
CA PRO A 62 15.91 -13.78 -15.88
C PRO A 62 16.04 -12.28 -16.19
N TRP A 63 16.46 -11.96 -17.42
CA TRP A 63 16.76 -10.57 -17.81
C TRP A 63 15.56 -9.62 -17.62
N ASN A 64 14.35 -10.09 -17.90
CA ASN A 64 13.13 -9.30 -17.73
C ASN A 64 12.96 -8.83 -16.27
N GLU A 65 13.03 -9.77 -15.33
CA GLU A 65 12.93 -9.49 -13.89
C GLU A 65 14.06 -8.58 -13.41
N PHE A 66 15.30 -8.88 -13.83
CA PHE A 66 16.46 -8.08 -13.47
C PHE A 66 16.35 -6.62 -13.95
N ILE A 67 15.84 -6.40 -15.17
CA ILE A 67 15.65 -5.06 -15.73
C ILE A 67 14.47 -4.34 -15.07
N ARG A 68 13.37 -5.02 -14.77
CA ARG A 68 12.24 -4.43 -14.04
C ARG A 68 12.69 -3.83 -12.71
N ILE A 69 13.43 -4.58 -11.91
CA ILE A 69 13.96 -4.09 -10.62
C ILE A 69 14.88 -2.87 -10.82
N LYS A 70 15.69 -2.87 -11.89
CA LYS A 70 16.55 -1.71 -12.21
C LYS A 70 15.75 -0.48 -12.63
N LEU A 71 14.66 -0.65 -13.37
CA LEU A 71 13.79 0.46 -13.76
C LEU A 71 13.09 1.03 -12.53
N ASP A 72 12.57 0.20 -11.64
CA ASP A 72 11.95 0.65 -10.39
C ASP A 72 12.95 1.42 -9.51
N ALA A 73 14.17 0.89 -9.36
CA ALA A 73 15.23 1.55 -8.62
C ALA A 73 15.61 2.91 -9.23
N ARG A 74 15.69 3.00 -10.57
CA ARG A 74 15.95 4.26 -11.27
C ARG A 74 14.81 5.26 -11.09
N ASN A 75 13.57 4.82 -11.24
CA ASN A 75 12.41 5.67 -11.06
C ASN A 75 12.35 6.25 -9.64
N LEU A 76 12.72 5.47 -8.61
CA LEU A 76 12.83 5.95 -7.24
C LEU A 76 13.98 6.95 -7.02
N MET A 77 15.09 6.80 -7.75
CA MET A 77 16.19 7.77 -7.70
C MET A 77 15.82 9.10 -8.36
N ASP A 78 15.07 9.05 -9.46
CA ASP A 78 14.68 10.23 -10.25
C ASP A 78 13.36 10.87 -9.76
N ALA A 79 12.61 10.20 -8.87
CA ALA A 79 11.31 10.64 -8.40
C ALA A 79 11.39 11.95 -7.60
N ASN A 80 10.56 12.92 -7.99
CA ASN A 80 10.38 14.19 -7.28
C ASN A 80 8.92 14.40 -6.81
N VAL A 81 8.20 13.30 -6.60
CA VAL A 81 6.78 13.31 -6.19
C VAL A 81 6.67 12.84 -4.74
N LYS A 82 5.73 13.38 -3.99
CA LYS A 82 5.56 13.05 -2.56
C LYS A 82 4.95 11.67 -2.32
N THR A 83 4.29 11.09 -3.30
CA THR A 83 3.57 9.81 -3.19
C THR A 83 3.76 8.96 -4.44
N ALA A 84 3.71 7.64 -4.26
CA ALA A 84 3.69 6.66 -5.34
C ALA A 84 2.26 6.34 -5.83
N LEU A 85 1.23 6.95 -5.21
CA LEU A 85 -0.15 6.77 -5.61
C LEU A 85 -0.42 7.46 -6.95
N THR A 86 -1.22 6.82 -7.79
CA THR A 86 -1.76 7.40 -9.02
C THR A 86 -2.86 8.42 -8.69
N ASP A 87 -3.48 8.97 -9.73
CA ASP A 87 -4.60 9.89 -9.58
C ASP A 87 -5.73 9.29 -8.71
N LEU A 88 -6.21 10.08 -7.75
CA LEU A 88 -7.19 9.66 -6.75
C LEU A 88 -8.55 10.33 -7.05
N ASP A 89 -9.42 9.61 -7.76
CA ASP A 89 -10.72 10.09 -8.26
C ASP A 89 -11.89 9.92 -7.25
N TRP A 90 -11.65 9.32 -6.08
CA TRP A 90 -12.72 8.90 -5.17
C TRP A 90 -13.04 9.87 -4.04
N TYR A 91 -12.25 10.93 -3.85
CA TYR A 91 -12.52 11.92 -2.81
C TYR A 91 -13.89 12.60 -2.98
N GLU A 92 -14.28 12.89 -4.23
CA GLU A 92 -15.59 13.47 -4.54
C GLU A 92 -16.72 12.51 -4.19
N LYS A 93 -16.53 11.20 -4.41
CA LYS A 93 -17.49 10.15 -4.06
C LYS A 93 -17.69 10.10 -2.55
N ILE A 94 -16.62 10.17 -1.76
CA ILE A 94 -16.72 10.22 -0.28
C ILE A 94 -17.48 11.47 0.16
N ARG A 95 -17.19 12.63 -0.43
CA ARG A 95 -17.88 13.88 -0.11
C ARG A 95 -19.38 13.78 -0.43
N ALA A 96 -19.74 13.18 -1.55
CA ALA A 96 -21.13 12.98 -1.94
C ALA A 96 -21.87 12.05 -0.96
N VAL A 97 -21.23 10.94 -0.55
CA VAL A 97 -21.79 10.03 0.45
C VAL A 97 -22.00 10.73 1.79
N TYR A 98 -21.03 11.53 2.24
CA TYR A 98 -21.14 12.30 3.46
C TYR A 98 -22.32 13.29 3.41
N ALA A 99 -22.40 14.09 2.35
CA ALA A 99 -23.47 15.08 2.18
C ALA A 99 -24.86 14.41 2.13
N THR A 100 -24.98 13.29 1.41
CA THR A 100 -26.24 12.54 1.31
C THR A 100 -26.65 11.93 2.64
N SER A 101 -25.69 11.40 3.40
CA SER A 101 -25.97 10.82 4.72
C SER A 101 -26.39 11.89 5.73
N GLN A 102 -25.76 13.06 5.67
CA GLN A 102 -26.13 14.21 6.49
C GLN A 102 -27.56 14.67 6.19
N THR A 103 -27.89 14.92 4.92
CA THR A 103 -29.23 15.39 4.53
C THR A 103 -30.31 14.36 4.83
N ALA A 104 -30.05 13.07 4.58
CA ALA A 104 -30.98 12.00 4.91
C ALA A 104 -31.30 11.97 6.42
N THR A 105 -30.28 12.18 7.28
CA THR A 105 -30.46 12.22 8.73
C THR A 105 -31.24 13.46 9.17
N GLU A 106 -30.92 14.63 8.62
CA GLU A 106 -31.65 15.88 8.89
C GLU A 106 -33.13 15.75 8.51
N MET A 107 -33.43 15.14 7.35
CA MET A 107 -34.80 14.88 6.91
C MET A 107 -35.54 13.87 7.79
N ASP A 108 -34.88 12.79 8.20
CA ASP A 108 -35.47 11.78 9.10
C ASP A 108 -35.83 12.41 10.47
N VAL A 109 -34.96 13.25 11.04
CA VAL A 109 -35.25 13.97 12.29
C VAL A 109 -36.46 14.89 12.14
N VAL A 110 -36.50 15.69 11.07
CA VAL A 110 -37.63 16.60 10.82
C VAL A 110 -38.92 15.81 10.66
N SER A 111 -38.92 14.72 9.89
CA SER A 111 -40.11 13.89 9.66
C SER A 111 -40.72 13.39 10.98
N LYS A 112 -39.88 12.85 11.87
CA LYS A 112 -40.27 12.40 13.22
C LYS A 112 -40.79 13.53 14.10
N MET A 113 -40.22 14.74 14.01
CA MET A 113 -40.72 15.90 14.74
C MET A 113 -42.07 16.41 14.23
N THR A 114 -42.28 16.45 12.91
CA THR A 114 -43.58 16.84 12.33
C THR A 114 -44.67 15.84 12.67
N GLU A 115 -44.39 14.53 12.67
CA GLU A 115 -45.33 13.50 13.11
C GLU A 115 -45.75 13.70 14.58
N GLN A 116 -44.81 14.04 15.46
CA GLN A 116 -45.10 14.35 16.86
C GLN A 116 -45.91 15.64 17.07
N MET A 117 -45.72 16.65 16.21
CA MET A 117 -46.44 17.92 16.26
C MET A 117 -47.83 17.85 15.61
N ALA A 118 -48.04 16.97 14.63
CA ALA A 118 -49.33 16.78 13.96
C ALA A 118 -50.45 16.33 14.91
N GLY A 119 -50.12 15.63 16.00
CA GLY A 119 -51.07 15.24 17.05
C GLY A 119 -51.44 16.35 18.04
N LYS A 120 -50.69 17.45 18.08
CA LYS A 120 -50.90 18.58 19.01
C LYS A 120 -51.33 19.81 18.21
N GLY A 121 -52.63 19.91 17.93
CA GLY A 121 -53.19 21.04 17.17
C GLY A 121 -52.70 22.40 17.69
N VAL A 122 -52.06 23.17 16.80
CA VAL A 122 -51.53 24.49 17.12
C VAL A 122 -52.66 25.52 17.01
N LYS A 123 -52.99 26.21 18.09
CA LYS A 123 -53.99 27.29 18.09
C LYS A 123 -53.31 28.61 17.75
N TYR A 124 -53.66 29.19 16.61
CA TYR A 124 -53.26 30.54 16.25
C TYR A 124 -54.31 31.55 16.76
N PRO A 125 -53.92 32.59 17.53
CA PRO A 125 -54.84 33.65 17.90
C PRO A 125 -55.21 34.47 16.65
N VAL A 126 -56.49 34.56 16.34
CA VAL A 126 -57.03 35.36 15.23
C VAL A 126 -57.79 36.55 15.81
N ALA A 127 -57.52 37.76 15.32
CA ALA A 127 -58.26 38.95 15.73
C ALA A 127 -59.73 38.84 15.27
N LYS A 128 -60.68 39.17 16.17
CA LYS A 128 -62.10 39.21 15.83
C LYS A 128 -62.32 40.30 14.77
N GLN A 129 -62.84 39.91 13.60
CA GLN A 129 -63.39 40.84 12.59
C GLN A 129 -64.65 41.51 13.12
#